data_AF-A0A932J1J2-F1
#
_entry.id   AF-A0A932J1J2-F1
#
_cell.length_a   1.000
_cell.length_b   1.000
_cell.length_c   1.000
_cell.angle_alpha   90.00
_cell.angle_beta   90.00
_cell.angle_gamma   90.00
#
_symmetry.space_group_name_H-M   'P 1'
#
loop_
_entity.id
_entity.type
_entity.pdbx_description
1 polymer ?
#
loop_
_entity_poly.entity_id
_entity_poly.type
_entity_poly.pdbx_seq_one_letter_code
_entity_poly.pdbx_strand_id
1 'polypeptide(L)' 'MSTFWIYIRIQLMIFVFGIVGPIFLFVYFVSQPEPTLKWMYWWGLFITTADVLIALSLTGQTVKADRAELKRKIERDAD' A
#
# COMPACT_ATOMS: atom_id res chain seq x y z
N MET A 1 10.84 1.58 25.84
CA MET A 1 10.82 2.45 24.63
C MET A 1 11.02 1.62 23.37
N SER A 2 10.00 0.84 22.98
CA SER A 2 10.05 0.00 21.76
C SER A 2 8.97 0.42 20.75
N THR A 3 7.78 0.78 21.23
CA THR A 3 6.65 1.21 20.40
C THR A 3 7.00 2.38 19.47
N PHE A 4 7.73 3.39 19.97
CA PHE A 4 8.18 4.52 19.15
C PHE A 4 9.06 4.10 17.97
N TRP A 5 9.96 3.14 18.18
CA TRP A 5 10.85 2.61 17.14
C TRP A 5 10.11 1.76 16.10
N ILE A 6 9.06 1.04 16.52
CA ILE A 6 8.17 0.29 15.62
C ILE A 6 7.43 1.25 14.70
N TYR A 7 6.86 2.34 15.24
CA TYR A 7 6.18 3.36 14.43
C TYR A 7 7.12 3.99 13.41
N ILE A 8 8.33 4.41 13.82
CA ILE A 8 9.33 4.96 12.91
C ILE A 8 9.67 3.96 11.79
N ARG A 9 9.88 2.68 12.14
CA ARG A 9 10.27 1.67 11.16
C ARG A 9 9.15 1.40 10.15
N ILE A 10 7.91 1.28 10.62
CA ILE A 10 6.73 1.09 9.76
C ILE A 10 6.52 2.33 8.88
N GLN A 11 6.65 3.53 9.43
CA GLN A 11 6.46 4.78 8.71
C GLN A 11 7.50 4.98 7.61
N LEU A 12 8.76 4.65 7.86
CA LEU A 12 9.80 4.60 6.83
C LEU A 12 9.48 3.56 5.76
N MET A 13 9.03 2.38 6.16
CA MET A 13 8.65 1.32 5.22
C MET A 13 7.51 1.78 4.30
N ILE A 14 6.47 2.41 4.85
CA ILE A 14 5.35 2.97 4.08
C ILE A 14 5.82 4.08 3.15
N PHE A 15 6.76 4.94 3.57
CA PHE A 15 7.34 5.96 2.70
C PHE A 15 8.08 5.36 1.50
N VAL A 16 8.79 4.25 1.73
CA VAL A 16 9.57 3.54 0.70
C VAL A 16 8.69 2.68 -0.23
N PHE A 17 7.60 2.10 0.24
CA PHE A 17 6.75 1.26 -0.61
C PHE A 17 5.56 2.01 -1.21
N GLY A 18 4.92 2.89 -0.44
CA GLY A 18 3.70 3.59 -0.87
C GLY A 18 3.96 4.81 -1.76
N ILE A 19 5.00 5.59 -1.47
CA ILE A 19 5.23 6.88 -2.17
C ILE A 19 6.29 6.77 -3.27
N VAL A 20 7.19 5.78 -3.22
CA VAL A 20 8.28 5.64 -4.20
C VAL A 20 7.77 5.41 -5.62
N GLY A 21 6.75 4.58 -5.82
CA GLY A 21 6.15 4.34 -7.13
C GLY A 21 5.61 5.64 -7.77
N PRO A 22 4.72 6.39 -7.08
CA PRO A 22 4.26 7.70 -7.52
C PRO A 22 5.39 8.71 -7.79
N ILE A 23 6.40 8.79 -6.93
CA ILE A 23 7.54 9.71 -7.13
C ILE A 23 8.34 9.33 -8.39
N PHE A 24 8.61 8.04 -8.63
CA PHE A 24 9.34 7.59 -9.82
C PHE A 24 8.60 7.96 -11.10
N LEU A 25 7.28 7.74 -11.15
CA LEU A 25 6.44 8.13 -12.27
C LEU A 25 6.42 9.65 -12.44
N PHE A 26 6.27 10.39 -11.34
CA PHE A 26 6.29 11.86 -11.36
C PHE A 26 7.60 12.40 -11.95
N VAL A 27 8.76 11.90 -11.48
CA VAL A 27 10.07 12.29 -12.01
C VAL A 27 10.22 11.90 -13.47
N TYR A 28 9.73 10.74 -13.89
CA TYR A 28 9.75 10.32 -15.29
C TYR A 28 8.98 11.27 -16.21
N PHE A 29 7.80 11.75 -15.80
CA PHE A 29 6.98 12.65 -16.60
C PHE A 29 7.45 14.11 -16.55
N VAL A 30 8.04 14.54 -15.44
CA VAL A 30 8.55 15.92 -15.27
C VAL A 30 9.92 16.10 -15.96
N SER A 31 10.73 15.06 -15.96
CA SER A 31 12.00 15.08 -16.67
C SER A 31 11.74 15.01 -18.18
N GLN A 32 12.38 15.89 -18.95
CA GLN A 32 12.36 15.85 -20.42
C GLN A 32 12.72 14.45 -20.93
N PRO A 33 12.27 14.05 -22.15
CA PRO A 33 12.33 12.66 -22.63
C PRO A 33 13.77 12.21 -22.91
N GLU A 34 14.52 11.98 -21.84
CA GLU A 34 15.83 11.38 -21.82
C GLU A 34 15.65 9.85 -21.88
N PRO A 35 16.21 9.16 -22.89
CA PRO A 35 16.08 7.72 -23.07
C PRO A 35 16.46 6.91 -21.82
N THR A 36 17.37 7.45 -21.01
CA THR A 36 17.89 6.88 -19.77
C THR A 36 16.81 6.71 -18.69
N LEU A 37 15.74 7.50 -18.72
CA LEU A 37 14.68 7.48 -17.71
C LEU A 37 13.60 6.43 -17.95
N LYS A 38 13.58 5.76 -19.11
CA LYS A 38 12.61 4.70 -19.42
C LYS A 38 12.58 3.59 -18.37
N TRP A 39 13.70 3.29 -17.74
CA TRP A 39 13.78 2.28 -16.69
C TRP A 39 12.95 2.69 -15.44
N MET A 40 12.94 3.98 -15.09
CA MET A 40 12.14 4.49 -13.97
C MET A 40 10.63 4.39 -14.23
N TYR A 41 10.19 4.55 -15.48
CA TYR A 41 8.78 4.37 -15.84
C TYR A 41 8.30 2.94 -15.55
N TRP A 42 9.04 1.94 -16.04
CA TRP A 42 8.66 0.53 -15.87
C TRP A 42 8.71 0.10 -14.41
N TRP A 43 9.75 0.50 -13.66
CA TRP A 43 9.83 0.20 -12.24
C TRP A 43 8.80 0.96 -11.41
N GLY A 44 8.59 2.25 -11.70
CA GLY A 44 7.57 3.06 -11.03
C GLY A 44 6.17 2.46 -11.21
N LEU A 45 5.82 2.08 -12.45
CA LEU A 45 4.55 1.44 -12.76
C LEU A 45 4.40 0.09 -12.04
N PHE A 46 5.45 -0.74 -12.03
CA PHE A 46 5.44 -2.03 -11.36
C PHE A 46 5.25 -1.88 -9.85
N ILE A 47 6.02 -0.99 -9.19
CA ILE A 47 5.94 -0.73 -7.75
C ILE A 47 4.56 -0.19 -7.38
N THR A 48 4.05 0.81 -8.11
CA THR A 48 2.71 1.37 -7.86
C THR A 48 1.62 0.31 -8.01
N THR A 49 1.71 -0.53 -9.04
CA THR A 49 0.72 -1.59 -9.25
C THR A 49 0.75 -2.60 -8.11
N ALA A 50 1.94 -3.04 -7.71
CA ALA A 50 2.09 -3.96 -6.58
C ALA A 50 1.55 -3.37 -5.26
N ASP A 51 1.85 -2.10 -4.98
CA ASP A 51 1.37 -1.39 -3.79
C ASP A 51 -0.16 -1.34 -3.73
N VAL A 52 -0.81 -0.96 -4.83
CA VAL A 52 -2.28 -0.93 -4.94
C VAL A 52 -2.89 -2.32 -4.76
N LEU A 53 -2.30 -3.37 -5.35
CA LEU A 53 -2.78 -4.75 -5.20
C LEU A 53 -2.65 -5.25 -3.76
N ILE A 54 -1.57 -4.91 -3.07
CA ILE A 54 -1.38 -5.23 -1.65
C ILE A 54 -2.43 -4.50 -0.81
N ALA A 55 -2.66 -3.21 -1.07
CA ALA A 55 -3.69 -2.43 -0.38
C ALA A 55 -5.08 -3.07 -0.54
N LEU A 56 -5.47 -3.41 -1.78
CA LEU A 56 -6.75 -4.06 -2.07
C LEU A 56 -6.87 -5.43 -1.39
N SER A 57 -5.80 -6.23 -1.37
CA SER A 57 -5.79 -7.54 -0.72
C SER A 57 -5.98 -7.42 0.80
N LEU A 58 -5.25 -6.49 1.43
CA LEU A 58 -5.37 -6.24 2.87
C LEU A 58 -6.76 -5.71 3.22
N THR A 59 -7.27 -4.72 2.50
CA THR A 59 -8.64 -4.20 2.70
C THR A 59 -9.68 -5.30 2.52
N GLY A 60 -9.53 -6.16 1.50
CA GLY A 60 -10.44 -7.27 1.26
C GLY A 60 -10.46 -8.30 2.41
N GLN A 61 -9.30 -8.58 3.02
CA GLN A 61 -9.22 -9.45 4.20
C GLN A 61 -9.87 -8.81 5.43
N THR A 62 -9.59 -7.53 5.68
CA THR A 62 -10.16 -6.79 6.81
C THR A 62 -11.69 -6.71 6.73
N VAL A 63 -12.26 -6.39 5.57
CA VAL A 63 -13.73 -6.30 5.38
C VAL A 63 -14.40 -7.65 5.59
N LYS A 64 -13.77 -8.75 5.16
CA LYS A 64 -14.30 -10.12 5.38
C LYS A 64 -14.29 -10.49 6.86
N ALA A 65 -13.21 -10.16 7.57
CA ALA A 65 -13.10 -10.41 9.01
C ALA A 65 -14.17 -9.66 9.80
N ASP A 66 -14.36 -8.37 9.50
CA ASP A 66 -15.34 -7.50 10.16
C ASP A 66 -16.78 -7.98 9.95
N ARG A 67 -17.12 -8.39 8.72
CA ARG A 67 -18.43 -9.00 8.42
C ARG A 67 -18.67 -10.31 9.17
N ALA A 68 -17.64 -11.14 9.31
CA ALA A 68 -17.75 -12.42 10.03
C ALA A 68 -17.97 -12.18 11.54
N GLU A 69 -17.32 -11.18 12.12
CA GLU A 69 -17.53 -10.77 13.51
C GLU A 69 -18.96 -10.25 13.73
N LEU A 70 -19.44 -9.37 12.84
CA LEU A 70 -20.80 -8.84 12.92
C LEU A 70 -21.85 -9.97 12.86
N LYS A 71 -21.68 -10.93 11.95
CA LYS A 71 -22.59 -12.09 11.85
C LYS A 71 -22.64 -12.86 13.17
N ARG A 72 -21.49 -13.10 13.81
CA ARG A 72 -21.42 -13.80 15.10
C ARG A 72 -22.06 -13.02 16.25
N LYS A 73 -22.00 -11.68 16.21
CA LYS A 73 -22.69 -10.83 17.21
C LYS A 73 -24.21 -10.95 17.06
N ILE A 74 -24.71 -10.81 15.82
CA ILE A 74 -26.15 -10.94 15.52
C ILE A 74 -26.68 -12.32 15.95
N GLU A 75 -25.95 -13.39 15.65
CA GLU A 75 -26.36 -14.76 15.99
C GLU A 75 -26.40 -14.97 17.51
N ARG A 76 -25.45 -14.41 18.25
CA ARG A 76 -25.44 -14.45 19.73
C ARG A 76 -26.56 -13.63 20.37
N ASP A 77 -26.91 -12.48 19.80
CA ASP A 77 -27.95 -11.61 20.33
C ASP A 77 -29.38 -12.10 20.02
N ALA A 78 -29.50 -13.10 19.14
CA ALA A 78 -30.76 -13.74 18.76
C ALA A 78 -31.11 -14.97 19.61
N ASP A 79 -30.16 -15.48 20.39
CA ASP A 79 -30.30 -16.58 21.36
C ASP A 79 -30.63 -16.05 22.77
#